data_AF-A0A161HQ19-F1
#
_entry.id   AF-A0A161HQ19-F1
#
_cell.length_a   1.000
_cell.length_b   1.000
_cell.length_c   1.000
_cell.angle_alpha   90.00
_cell.angle_beta   90.00
_cell.angle_gamma   90.00
#
_symmetry.space_group_name_H-M   'P 1'
#
loop_
_entity.id
_entity.type
_entity.pdbx_description
1 polymer ?
#
loop_
_entity_poly.entity_id
_entity_poly.type
_entity_poly.pdbx_seq_one_letter_code
_entity_poly.pdbx_strand_id
1 'polypeptide(L)'
;MKIASLAGLGALLAAVSMSTAVAQPARPYDPSAPLTRAQVKADLAEWRAAGYDPLDWIDYPDNALSAGRIVAARRAQQMGGSMPQ
;
A
#
# COMPACT_ATOMS: atom_id res chain seq x y z
N MET A 1 8.84 17.97 39.24
CA MET A 1 7.82 17.12 38.59
C MET A 1 8.00 17.18 37.07
N LYS A 2 8.93 16.40 36.48
CA LYS A 2 9.17 16.44 35.02
C LYS A 2 9.90 15.20 34.46
N ILE A 3 9.75 14.06 35.14
CA ILE A 3 10.40 12.79 34.77
C ILE A 3 9.42 11.60 34.74
N ALA A 4 8.22 11.75 35.32
CA ALA A 4 7.19 10.71 35.29
C ALA A 4 6.43 10.63 33.94
N SER A 5 6.59 11.60 33.04
CA SER A 5 5.86 11.65 31.77
C SER A 5 6.54 10.91 30.61
N LEU A 6 7.82 10.54 30.73
CA LEU A 6 8.55 9.84 29.66
C LEU A 6 8.32 8.32 29.67
N ALA A 7 8.01 7.73 30.83
CA ALA A 7 7.77 6.29 30.95
C ALA A 7 6.43 5.86 30.30
N GLY A 8 5.41 6.72 30.32
CA GLY A 8 4.12 6.44 29.68
C GLY A 8 4.16 6.47 28.15
N LEU A 9 5.06 7.27 27.57
CA LEU A 9 5.18 7.41 26.11
C LEU A 9 5.93 6.23 25.48
N GLY A 10 6.89 5.63 26.20
CA GLY A 10 7.62 4.44 25.73
C GLY A 10 6.73 3.18 25.63
N ALA A 11 5.74 3.05 26.52
CA ALA A 11 4.83 1.89 26.53
C ALA A 11 3.83 1.89 25.36
N LEU A 12 3.44 3.06 24.84
CA LEU A 12 2.55 3.17 23.68
C LEU A 12 3.26 2.95 22.34
N LEU A 13 4.57 3.24 22.26
CA LEU A 13 5.38 3.01 21.05
C LEU A 13 5.68 1.52 20.80
N ALA A 14 5.59 0.66 21.82
CA ALA A 14 5.79 -0.78 21.68
C ALA A 14 4.55 -1.54 21.18
N ALA A 15 3.37 -0.91 21.20
CA ALA A 15 2.11 -1.52 20.73
C ALA A 15 1.86 -1.33 19.22
N VAL A 16 2.68 -0.52 18.54
CA VAL A 16 2.71 -0.42 17.08
C VAL A 16 3.85 -1.29 16.57
N SER A 17 3.80 -2.58 16.90
CA SER A 17 4.42 -3.60 16.07
C SER A 17 3.65 -3.59 14.75
N MET A 18 4.03 -2.67 13.87
CA MET A 18 3.64 -2.61 12.48
C MET A 18 3.72 -4.04 11.97
N SER A 19 2.55 -4.62 11.69
CA SER A 19 2.45 -5.83 10.89
C SER A 19 3.38 -5.62 9.72
N THR A 20 4.46 -6.42 9.66
CA THR A 20 5.42 -6.37 8.57
C THR A 20 4.65 -6.83 7.34
N ALA A 21 3.93 -5.90 6.72
CA ALA A 21 3.45 -6.02 5.36
C ALA A 21 4.70 -6.40 4.59
N VAL A 22 4.64 -7.55 3.91
CA VAL A 22 5.76 -8.09 3.15
C VAL A 22 6.25 -6.97 2.26
N ALA A 23 7.35 -6.32 2.66
CA ALA A 23 7.94 -5.21 1.93
C ALA A 23 8.63 -5.84 0.74
N GLN A 24 7.83 -6.22 -0.26
CA GLN A 24 8.34 -6.50 -1.57
C GLN A 24 9.07 -5.21 -1.97
N PRO A 25 10.36 -5.30 -2.37
CA PRO A 25 11.06 -4.10 -2.83
C PRO A 25 10.17 -3.44 -3.89
N ALA A 26 9.87 -2.16 -3.70
CA ALA A 26 9.07 -1.37 -4.61
C ALA A 26 9.80 -1.34 -5.96
N ARG A 27 9.53 -2.34 -6.79
CA ARG A 27 10.13 -2.48 -8.10
C ARG A 27 9.35 -1.55 -9.03
N PRO A 28 10.03 -0.79 -9.90
CA PRO A 28 9.36 -0.06 -10.97
C PRO A 28 8.40 -1.01 -11.70
N TYR A 29 7.15 -0.59 -11.85
CA TYR A 29 6.16 -1.35 -12.60
C TYR A 29 6.60 -1.44 -14.06
N ASP A 30 7.02 -2.63 -14.48
CA ASP A 30 7.33 -2.94 -15.87
C ASP A 30 6.15 -3.72 -16.46
N PRO A 31 5.33 -3.11 -17.34
CA PRO A 31 4.18 -3.79 -17.94
C PRO A 31 4.59 -4.97 -18.85
N SER A 32 5.87 -5.10 -19.21
CA SER A 32 6.39 -6.18 -20.05
C SER A 32 7.00 -7.34 -19.25
N ALA A 33 7.21 -7.17 -17.94
CA ALA A 33 7.76 -8.21 -17.09
C ALA A 33 6.64 -9.16 -16.58
N PRO A 34 6.78 -10.49 -16.72
CA PRO A 34 5.86 -11.42 -16.10
C PRO A 34 5.82 -11.25 -14.57
N LEU A 35 4.62 -11.17 -14.01
CA LEU A 35 4.44 -11.13 -12.56
C LEU A 35 4.44 -12.54 -11.97
N THR A 36 5.13 -12.69 -10.84
CA THR A 36 4.99 -13.89 -10.00
C THR A 36 3.61 -13.93 -9.36
N ARG A 37 3.16 -15.12 -8.95
CA ARG A 37 1.86 -15.26 -8.25
C ARG A 37 1.79 -14.44 -6.96
N ALA A 38 2.91 -14.27 -6.27
CA ALA A 38 2.98 -13.44 -5.06
C ALA A 38 2.78 -11.95 -5.38
N GLN A 39 3.35 -11.46 -6.49
CA GLN A 39 3.16 -10.08 -6.95
C GLN A 39 1.72 -9.83 -7.39
N VAL A 40 1.11 -10.74 -8.16
CA VAL A 40 -0.31 -10.60 -8.55
C VAL A 40 -1.24 -10.51 -7.34
N LYS A 41 -0.98 -11.30 -6.28
CA LYS A 41 -1.76 -11.22 -5.03
C LYS A 41 -1.56 -9.89 -4.31
N ALA A 42 -0.34 -9.36 -4.31
CA ALA A 42 -0.04 -8.06 -3.71
C ALA A 42 -0.71 -6.92 -4.49
N ASP A 43 -0.62 -6.93 -5.82
CA ASP A 43 -1.33 -6.01 -6.70
C ASP A 43 -2.83 -6.06 -6.44
N LEU A 44 -3.44 -7.26 -6.42
CA LEU A 44 -4.87 -7.38 -6.14
C LEU A 44 -5.25 -6.81 -4.77
N ALA A 45 -4.44 -7.00 -3.74
CA ALA A 45 -4.69 -6.42 -2.42
C ALA A 45 -4.66 -4.88 -2.47
N GLU A 46 -3.72 -4.29 -3.21
CA GLU A 46 -3.64 -2.84 -3.42
C GLU A 46 -4.89 -2.29 -4.13
N TRP A 47 -5.36 -2.98 -5.17
CA TRP A 47 -6.55 -2.62 -5.92
C TRP A 47 -7.82 -2.71 -5.06
N ARG A 48 -7.96 -3.76 -4.24
CA ARG A 48 -9.10 -3.87 -3.30
C ARG A 48 -9.06 -2.76 -2.24
N ALA A 49 -7.88 -2.39 -1.75
CA ALA A 49 -7.69 -1.24 -0.86
C ALA A 49 -7.91 0.12 -1.56
N ALA A 50 -8.03 0.14 -2.88
CA ALA A 50 -8.42 1.29 -3.68
C ALA A 50 -9.92 1.29 -4.05
N GLY A 51 -10.69 0.29 -3.58
CA GLY A 51 -12.13 0.19 -3.81
C GLY A 51 -12.52 -0.70 -4.99
N TYR A 52 -11.59 -1.44 -5.61
CA TYR A 52 -11.95 -2.42 -6.62
C TYR A 52 -12.66 -3.63 -5.98
N ASP A 53 -13.88 -3.91 -6.44
CA ASP A 53 -14.60 -5.15 -6.14
C ASP A 53 -14.83 -5.94 -7.44
N PRO A 54 -14.20 -7.11 -7.62
CA PRO A 54 -14.40 -7.93 -8.81
C PRO A 54 -15.81 -8.52 -8.94
N LEU A 55 -16.63 -8.48 -7.89
CA LEU A 55 -18.02 -8.96 -7.91
C LEU A 55 -19.03 -7.84 -8.17
N ASP A 56 -18.57 -6.59 -8.23
CA ASP A 56 -19.40 -5.46 -8.60
C ASP A 56 -19.38 -5.29 -10.12
N TRP A 57 -20.22 -6.09 -10.77
CA TRP A 57 -20.43 -6.05 -12.22
C TRP A 57 -21.43 -4.98 -12.65
N ILE A 58 -22.16 -4.38 -11.69
CA ILE A 58 -23.15 -3.34 -11.94
C ILE A 58 -22.43 -2.03 -12.32
N ASP A 59 -21.42 -1.66 -11.54
CA ASP A 59 -20.65 -0.42 -11.75
C ASP A 59 -19.37 -0.66 -12.57
N TYR A 60 -19.26 -1.80 -13.26
CA TYR A 60 -18.17 -2.05 -14.19
C TYR A 60 -18.39 -1.28 -15.50
N PRO A 61 -17.37 -0.59 -16.06
CA PRO A 61 -15.95 -0.59 -15.67
C PRO A 61 -15.54 0.53 -14.70
N ASP A 62 -16.47 1.38 -14.25
CA ASP A 62 -16.15 2.59 -13.48
C ASP A 62 -15.43 2.28 -12.16
N ASN A 63 -15.82 1.20 -11.47
CA ASN A 63 -15.14 0.76 -10.25
C ASN A 63 -13.65 0.44 -10.48
N ALA A 64 -13.33 -0.27 -11.58
CA ALA A 64 -11.98 -0.65 -11.96
C ALA A 64 -11.17 0.57 -12.41
N LEU A 65 -11.76 1.46 -13.21
CA LEU A 65 -11.11 2.70 -13.64
C LEU A 65 -10.81 3.63 -12.46
N SER A 66 -11.74 3.75 -11.50
CA SER A 66 -11.56 4.54 -10.30
C SER A 66 -10.43 4.00 -9.42
N ALA A 67 -10.43 2.70 -9.12
CA ALA A 67 -9.37 2.05 -8.37
C ALA A 67 -8.01 2.17 -9.08
N GLY A 68 -7.98 2.00 -10.41
CA GLY A 68 -6.76 2.13 -11.21
C GLY A 68 -6.11 3.50 -11.10
N ARG A 69 -6.89 4.59 -11.12
CA ARG A 69 -6.37 5.95 -10.90
C ARG A 69 -5.74 6.12 -9.52
N ILE A 70 -6.37 5.57 -8.48
CA ILE A 70 -5.88 5.64 -7.11
C ILE A 70 -4.56 4.86 -6.96
N VAL A 71 -4.51 3.64 -7.50
CA VAL A 71 -3.29 2.79 -7.49
C VAL A 71 -2.14 3.48 -8.23
N ALA A 72 -2.40 4.03 -9.42
CA ALA A 72 -1.39 4.76 -10.19
C ALA A 72 -0.84 5.97 -9.41
N ALA A 73 -1.72 6.75 -8.76
CA ALA A 73 -1.31 7.88 -7.94
C ALA A 73 -0.45 7.45 -6.74
N ARG A 74 -0.82 6.38 -6.03
CA ARG A 74 -0.05 5.84 -4.90
C ARG A 74 1.34 5.39 -5.33
N ARG A 75 1.45 4.66 -6.43
CA ARG A 75 2.73 4.19 -6.98
C ARG A 75 3.63 5.35 -7.39
N ALA A 76 3.06 6.39 -8.03
CA ALA A 76 3.80 7.59 -8.38
C ALA A 76 4.37 8.32 -7.15
N GLN A 77 3.60 8.43 -6.06
CA GLN A 77 4.05 9.01 -4.79
C GLN A 77 5.18 8.20 -4.14
N GLN A 78 5.09 6.88 -4.16
CA GLN A 78 6.13 5.99 -3.63
C GLN A 78 7.44 6.12 -4.42
N MET A 79 7.35 6.22 -5.75
CA MET A 79 8.52 6.45 -6.61
C MET A 79 9.16 7.81 -6.32
N GLY A 80 8.37 8.87 -6.18
CA GLY A 80 8.86 10.22 -5.83
C GLY A 80 9.50 10.31 -4.44
N GLY A 81 9.01 9.55 -3.47
CA GLY A 81 9.60 9.49 -2.11
C GLY A 81 10.88 8.65 -2.01
N SER A 82 11.14 7.80 -3.00
CA SER A 82 12.35 6.94 -3.06
C SER A 82 13.55 7.58 -3.75
N MET A 83 13.39 8.77 -4.36
CA MET A 83 14.51 9.59 -4.81
C MET A 83 15.00 10.46 -3.63
N PRO A 84 16.20 10.22 -3.07
CA PRO A 84 16.80 11.18 -2.14
C PRO A 84 17.07 12.49 -2.90
N GLN A 85 16.71 13.62 -2.29
CA GLN A 85 17.11 14.96 -2.73
C GLN A 85 18.58 15.20 -2.43
#